data_AF-A0A2D6AK79-F1
#
_entry.id   AF-A0A2D6AK79-F1
#
_cell.length_a   1.000
_cell.length_b   1.000
_cell.length_c   1.000
_cell.angle_alpha   90.00
_cell.angle_beta   90.00
_cell.angle_gamma   90.00
#
_symmetry.space_group_name_H-M   'P 1'
#
loop_
_entity.id
_entity.type
_entity.pdbx_description
1 polymer ?
#
loop_
_entity_poly.entity_id
_entity_poly.type
_entity_poly.pdbx_seq_one_letter_code
_entity_poly.pdbx_strand_id
1 'polypeptide(L)'
;MKLFADTANLDEIESLISKGIIEGVTTNPSILAKEPKTDFFAHIKKIAKLCALGGNIPLSVEVFATEPDEMIKQARQIISETAYDNLNIKIPIGFEELRT
;
A
#
# COMPACT_ATOMS: atom_id res chain seq x y z
N MET A 1 -17.46 2.76 11.62
CA MET A 1 -16.04 2.52 11.95
C MET A 1 -15.50 1.58 10.90
N LYS A 2 -14.31 1.85 10.33
CA LYS A 2 -13.70 0.96 9.33
C LYS A 2 -12.55 0.17 9.93
N LEU A 3 -12.43 -1.10 9.57
CA LEU A 3 -11.32 -1.96 9.98
C LEU A 3 -10.30 -2.12 8.85
N PHE A 4 -9.03 -1.85 9.12
CA PHE A 4 -7.94 -2.00 8.17
C PHE A 4 -6.92 -2.99 8.70
N ALA A 5 -6.40 -3.87 7.83
CA ALA A 5 -5.25 -4.71 8.17
C ALA A 5 -3.95 -3.93 7.95
N ASP A 6 -3.10 -3.84 8.97
CA ASP A 6 -1.78 -3.22 8.87
C ASP A 6 -0.72 -4.31 8.66
N THR A 7 -0.64 -4.81 7.43
CA THR A 7 0.18 -5.97 7.07
C THR A 7 0.54 -5.94 5.59
N ALA A 8 1.65 -6.58 5.22
CA ALA A 8 2.00 -6.86 3.84
C ALA A 8 2.05 -8.37 3.56
N ASN A 9 1.63 -9.20 4.51
CA ASN A 9 1.63 -10.65 4.35
C ASN A 9 0.43 -11.09 3.49
N LEU A 10 0.71 -11.76 2.37
CA LEU A 10 -0.32 -12.13 1.39
C LEU A 10 -1.36 -13.10 1.96
N ASP A 11 -0.91 -14.08 2.75
CA ASP A 11 -1.79 -15.12 3.31
C ASP A 11 -2.73 -14.52 4.37
N GLU A 12 -2.22 -13.58 5.18
CA GLU A 12 -3.02 -12.85 6.16
C GLU A 12 -4.08 -11.98 5.46
N ILE A 13 -3.68 -11.24 4.43
CA ILE A 13 -4.59 -10.38 3.66
C ILE A 13 -5.71 -11.21 3.02
N GLU A 14 -5.36 -12.31 2.36
CA GLU A 14 -6.34 -13.22 1.76
C GLU A 14 -7.30 -13.82 2.81
N SER A 15 -6.77 -14.22 3.97
CA SER A 15 -7.57 -14.76 5.08
C SER A 15 -8.55 -13.74 5.67
N LEU A 16 -8.11 -12.49 5.85
CA LEU A 16 -8.95 -11.41 6.40
C LEU A 16 -10.03 -10.96 5.43
N ILE A 17 -9.68 -10.87 4.14
CA ILE A 17 -10.63 -10.54 3.05
C ILE A 17 -11.69 -11.63 2.92
N SER A 18 -11.29 -12.90 2.84
CA SER A 18 -12.23 -14.03 2.68
C SER A 18 -13.22 -14.18 3.84
N LYS A 19 -12.84 -13.71 5.04
CA LYS A 19 -13.72 -13.67 6.22
C LYS A 19 -14.60 -12.41 6.31
N GLY A 20 -14.39 -11.42 5.43
CA GLY A 20 -15.11 -10.15 5.45
C GLY A 20 -14.85 -9.29 6.69
N ILE A 21 -13.66 -9.43 7.31
CA ILE A 21 -13.32 -8.73 8.56
C ILE A 21 -12.84 -7.30 8.30
N ILE A 22 -12.16 -7.08 7.17
CA ILE A 22 -11.49 -5.81 6.86
C ILE A 22 -12.13 -5.10 5.68
N GLU A 23 -12.05 -3.78 5.70
CA GLU A 23 -12.51 -2.86 4.67
C GLU A 23 -11.35 -2.18 3.95
N GLY A 24 -10.10 -2.58 4.20
CA GLY A 24 -8.91 -2.08 3.53
C GLY A 24 -7.60 -2.62 4.11
N VAL A 25 -6.49 -2.31 3.44
CA VAL A 25 -5.13 -2.71 3.84
C VAL A 25 -4.23 -1.47 3.89
N THR A 26 -3.42 -1.36 4.94
CA THR A 26 -2.36 -0.36 5.06
C THR A 26 -1.00 -1.04 5.09
N THR A 27 -0.03 -0.42 4.43
CA THR A 27 1.37 -0.84 4.47
C THR A 27 2.26 0.35 4.82
N ASN A 28 3.50 0.06 5.20
CA ASN A 28 4.59 1.02 5.34
C ASN A 28 5.91 0.31 5.02
N PRO A 29 7.04 1.04 4.86
CA PRO A 29 8.31 0.43 4.47
C PRO A 29 8.80 -0.61 5.49
N SER A 30 8.56 -0.40 6.79
CA SER A 30 8.97 -1.32 7.85
C SER A 30 8.19 -2.64 7.85
N ILE A 31 6.90 -2.63 7.50
CA ILE A 31 6.09 -3.83 7.35
C ILE A 31 6.51 -4.59 6.09
N LEU A 32 6.65 -3.90 4.97
CA LEU A 32 7.08 -4.50 3.70
C LEU A 32 8.49 -5.12 3.79
N ALA A 33 9.39 -4.53 4.56
CA ALA A 33 10.74 -5.07 4.77
C ALA A 33 10.78 -6.40 5.53
N LYS A 34 9.69 -6.79 6.22
CA LYS A 34 9.58 -8.08 6.91
C LYS A 34 9.13 -9.21 5.99
N GLU A 35 8.56 -8.88 4.84
CA GLU A 35 8.11 -9.86 3.86
C GLU A 35 9.29 -10.49 3.11
N PRO A 36 9.09 -11.64 2.44
CA PRO A 36 10.13 -12.26 1.63
C PRO A 36 10.74 -11.24 0.66
N LYS A 37 12.09 -11.17 0.65
CA LYS A 37 12.84 -10.25 -0.22
C LYS A 37 12.56 -10.58 -1.68
N THR A 38 11.64 -9.81 -2.25
CA THR A 38 11.16 -9.91 -3.62
C THR A 38 11.17 -8.52 -4.24
N ASP A 39 10.85 -8.44 -5.53
CA ASP A 39 10.61 -7.14 -6.16
C ASP A 39 9.45 -6.41 -5.46
N PHE A 40 9.72 -5.18 -5.01
CA PHE A 40 8.78 -4.36 -4.26
C PHE A 40 7.46 -4.19 -5.01
N PHE A 41 7.52 -3.85 -6.31
CA PHE A 41 6.33 -3.63 -7.10
C PHE A 41 5.56 -4.93 -7.34
N ALA A 42 6.25 -6.04 -7.59
CA ALA A 42 5.62 -7.34 -7.70
C ALA A 42 4.85 -7.73 -6.42
N HIS A 43 5.37 -7.39 -5.24
CA HIS A 43 4.69 -7.66 -3.98
C HIS A 43 3.45 -6.79 -3.80
N ILE A 44 3.56 -5.47 -3.98
CA ILE A 44 2.41 -4.57 -3.90
C ILE A 44 1.33 -4.92 -4.94
N LYS A 45 1.72 -5.31 -6.16
CA LYS A 45 0.79 -5.80 -7.20
C LYS A 45 -0.03 -7.01 -6.73
N LYS A 46 0.59 -7.94 -5.99
CA LYS A 46 -0.14 -9.09 -5.43
C LYS A 46 -1.15 -8.63 -4.36
N ILE A 47 -0.76 -7.70 -3.49
CA ILE A 47 -1.68 -7.13 -2.49
C ILE A 47 -2.85 -6.41 -3.19
N ALA A 48 -2.57 -5.58 -4.20
CA ALA A 48 -3.58 -4.88 -4.97
C ALA A 48 -4.56 -5.85 -5.64
N LYS A 49 -4.06 -6.96 -6.19
CA LYS A 49 -4.90 -8.02 -6.76
C LYS A 49 -5.82 -8.66 -5.71
N LEU A 50 -5.33 -8.93 -4.51
CA LEU A 50 -6.15 -9.44 -3.40
C LEU A 50 -7.23 -8.42 -3.00
N CYS A 51 -6.88 -7.14 -2.88
CA CYS A 51 -7.83 -6.07 -2.55
C CYS A 51 -8.91 -5.89 -3.64
N ALA A 52 -8.54 -6.02 -4.92
CA ALA A 52 -9.48 -6.00 -6.04
C ALA A 52 -10.47 -7.17 -5.97
N LEU A 53 -9.98 -8.39 -5.73
CA LEU A 53 -10.81 -9.59 -5.56
C LEU A 53 -11.71 -9.51 -4.32
N GLY A 54 -11.25 -8.82 -3.26
CA GLY A 54 -11.95 -8.60 -2.01
C GLY A 54 -13.07 -7.56 -2.03
N GLY A 55 -13.62 -7.23 -3.19
CA GLY A 55 -14.65 -6.20 -3.33
C GLY A 55 -14.10 -4.79 -3.57
N ASN A 56 -12.91 -4.70 -4.17
CA ASN A 56 -12.25 -3.44 -4.50
C ASN A 56 -12.01 -2.53 -3.28
N ILE A 57 -11.44 -3.08 -2.21
CA ILE A 57 -11.18 -2.36 -0.95
C ILE A 57 -9.90 -1.49 -1.01
N PRO A 58 -9.78 -0.39 -0.26
CA PRO A 58 -8.64 0.51 -0.37
C PRO A 58 -7.33 -0.14 0.06
N LEU A 59 -6.26 0.13 -0.69
CA LEU A 59 -4.89 -0.23 -0.36
C LEU A 59 -4.08 1.04 -0.14
N SER A 60 -3.42 1.17 1.01
CA SER A 60 -2.54 2.31 1.30
C SER A 60 -1.08 1.90 1.27
N VAL A 61 -0.27 2.59 0.46
CA VAL A 61 1.16 2.33 0.29
C VAL A 61 1.94 3.61 0.56
N GLU A 62 3.00 3.51 1.35
CA GLU A 62 3.80 4.66 1.77
C GLU A 62 5.05 4.85 0.91
N VAL A 63 5.32 6.10 0.55
CA VAL A 63 6.59 6.49 -0.05
C VAL A 63 7.71 6.46 1.00
N PHE A 64 8.92 6.16 0.56
CA PHE A 64 10.14 6.12 1.38
C PHE A 64 11.23 7.09 0.89
N ALA A 65 10.95 7.87 -0.15
CA ALA A 65 11.79 9.01 -0.52
C ALA A 65 11.68 10.12 0.54
N THR A 66 12.74 10.93 0.70
CA THR A 66 12.79 12.03 1.68
C THR A 66 12.67 13.42 1.04
N GLU A 67 12.93 13.54 -0.26
CA GLU A 67 12.80 14.81 -0.99
C GLU A 67 11.43 14.90 -1.69
N PRO A 68 10.74 16.05 -1.65
CA PRO A 68 9.38 16.18 -2.20
C PRO A 68 9.23 15.73 -3.66
N ASP A 69 10.16 16.11 -4.54
CA ASP A 69 10.10 15.74 -5.96
C ASP A 69 10.26 14.23 -6.17
N GLU A 70 11.14 13.59 -5.39
CA GLU A 70 11.32 12.14 -5.45
C GLU A 70 10.13 11.41 -4.80
N MET A 71 9.47 11.97 -3.77
CA MET A 71 8.22 11.44 -3.24
C MET A 71 7.12 11.42 -4.32
N ILE A 72 6.96 12.52 -5.07
CA ILE A 72 5.96 12.61 -6.15
C ILE A 72 6.27 11.58 -7.25
N LYS A 73 7.53 11.48 -7.65
CA LYS A 73 7.97 10.50 -8.66
C LYS A 73 7.72 9.06 -8.20
N GLN A 74 8.08 8.75 -6.96
CA GLN A 74 7.84 7.43 -6.38
C GLN A 74 6.35 7.13 -6.24
N ALA A 75 5.54 8.08 -5.80
CA ALA A 75 4.09 7.95 -5.72
C ALA A 75 3.48 7.61 -7.10
N ARG A 76 3.87 8.35 -8.15
CA ARG A 76 3.45 8.09 -9.53
C ARG A 76 3.89 6.72 -10.03
N GLN A 77 5.11 6.30 -9.67
CA GLN A 77 5.59 4.97 -10.02
C GLN A 77 4.76 3.88 -9.34
N ILE A 78 4.46 4.00 -8.04
CA ILE A 78 3.60 3.04 -7.32
C ILE A 78 2.21 2.96 -7.98
N ILE A 79 1.60 4.11 -8.29
CA ILE A 79 0.29 4.17 -8.98
C ILE A 79 0.35 3.44 -10.34
N SER A 80 1.35 3.77 -11.16
CA SER A 80 1.50 3.19 -12.50
C SER A 80 1.78 1.69 -12.46
N GLU A 81 2.61 1.23 -11.53
CA GLU A 81 2.98 -0.17 -11.40
C GLU A 81 1.79 -0.99 -10.90
N THR A 82 1.07 -0.52 -9.88
CA THR A 82 -0.05 -1.28 -9.31
C THR A 82 -1.27 -1.32 -10.21
N ALA A 83 -1.53 -0.25 -10.99
CA ALA A 83 -2.71 -0.09 -11.83
C ALA A 83 -4.01 -0.40 -11.06
N TYR A 84 -4.09 0.09 -9.82
CA TYR A 84 -5.20 -0.18 -8.90
C TYR A 84 -5.95 1.10 -8.51
N ASP A 85 -7.23 1.18 -8.87
CA ASP A 85 -8.02 2.41 -8.74
C ASP A 85 -8.27 2.83 -7.28
N ASN A 86 -8.31 1.88 -6.34
CA ASN A 86 -8.54 2.18 -4.92
C ASN A 86 -7.23 2.24 -4.12
N LEU A 87 -6.16 2.70 -4.75
CA LEU A 87 -4.87 2.93 -4.12
C LEU A 87 -4.80 4.32 -3.48
N ASN A 88 -4.32 4.37 -2.24
CA ASN A 88 -3.96 5.60 -1.54
C ASN A 88 -2.44 5.65 -1.35
N ILE A 89 -1.82 6.77 -1.70
CA ILE A 89 -0.41 7.00 -1.38
C ILE A 89 -0.32 7.69 -0.02
N LYS A 90 0.41 7.07 0.91
CA LYS A 90 0.75 7.67 2.20
C LYS A 90 2.02 8.48 2.03
N ILE A 91 1.94 9.76 2.37
CA ILE A 91 3.08 10.68 2.40
C ILE A 91 3.45 10.89 3.87
N PRO A 92 4.70 10.61 4.28
CA PRO A 92 5.15 10.95 5.62
C PRO A 92 5.14 12.48 5.77
N ILE A 93 4.57 12.99 6.87
CA ILE A 93 4.53 14.42 7.13
C ILE A 93 5.73 14.78 8.01
N GLY A 94 6.68 15.51 7.43
CA GLY A 94 7.74 16.25 8.14
C GLY A 94 7.54 17.76 7.94
N PHE A 95 8.64 18.52 8.09
CA PHE A 95 8.60 19.99 7.96
C PHE A 95 8.57 20.48 6.51
N GLU A 96 9.07 19.70 5.55
CA GLU A 96 9.29 20.13 4.17
C GLU A 96 8.23 19.59 3.19
N GLU A 97 7.43 18.63 3.63
CA GLU A 97 6.50 17.84 2.83
C GLU A 97 5.12 18.51 2.65
N LEU A 98 4.84 19.59 3.38
CA LEU A 98 3.57 20.34 3.36
C LEU A 98 3.55 21.52 2.38
N ARG A 99 4.42 21.51 1.36
CA ARG A 99 4.48 22.59 0.36
C ARG A 99 3.30 22.47 -0.62
N THR A 100 2.60 23.59 -0.85
CA THR A 100 1.39 23.71 -1.70
C THR A 100 1.73 23.90 -3.18
#